data_AF-A0AAV5T214-F1
#
_entry.id   AF-A0AAV5T214-F1
#
_cell.length_a   1.000
_cell.length_b   1.000
_cell.length_c   1.000
_cell.angle_alpha   90.00
_cell.angle_beta   90.00
_cell.angle_gamma   90.00
#
_symmetry.space_group_name_H-M   'P 1'
#
loop_
_entity.id
_entity.type
_entity.pdbx_description
1 polymer ?
#
loop_
_entity_poly.entity_id
_entity_poly.type
_entity_poly.pdbx_seq_one_letter_code
_entity_poly.pdbx_strand_id
1 'polypeptide(L)'
;IFSVVLALSQMDSSHASRLGLMTLAYYTTTALIAASIGIFFITTIQPGTARHLAHSAKNNSQMASTGSIETMDTVLDLLRNMFPDNIFKATFKRVNTQYERNGTNVSKELVDGEGTNILGILVFCMSFGLVTSWLGNQVRVVIDLFIGLDAIIRGWINALMWFAPVGIFSLVCGNLLGVD
;
A
#
# COMPACT_ATOMS: atom_id res chain seq x y z
N ILE A 1 -8.93 -7.98 -5.44
CA ILE A 1 -8.80 -9.42 -5.10
C ILE A 1 -9.17 -10.27 -6.30
N PHE A 2 -10.45 -10.38 -6.68
CA PHE A 2 -10.89 -11.27 -7.76
C PHE A 2 -10.23 -10.97 -9.11
N SER A 3 -10.15 -9.71 -9.53
CA SER A 3 -9.41 -9.31 -10.75
C SER A 3 -7.95 -9.81 -10.80
N VAL A 4 -7.23 -9.77 -9.66
CA VAL A 4 -5.83 -10.22 -9.58
C VAL A 4 -5.72 -11.73 -9.75
N VAL A 5 -6.62 -12.48 -9.09
CA VAL A 5 -6.69 -13.94 -9.21
C VAL A 5 -6.97 -14.33 -10.66
N LEU A 6 -7.95 -13.67 -11.31
CA LEU A 6 -8.32 -13.91 -12.71
C LEU A 6 -7.19 -13.60 -13.69
N ALA A 7 -6.49 -12.48 -13.47
CA ALA A 7 -5.37 -12.08 -14.31
C ALA A 7 -4.27 -13.15 -14.30
N LEU A 8 -3.93 -13.66 -13.11
CA LEU A 8 -2.88 -14.67 -12.97
C LEU A 8 -3.33 -16.08 -13.35
N SER A 9 -4.61 -16.43 -13.16
CA SER A 9 -5.13 -17.77 -13.52
C SER A 9 -5.17 -18.00 -15.03
N GLN A 10 -5.28 -16.93 -15.82
CA GLN A 10 -5.29 -16.99 -17.29
C GLN A 10 -3.89 -16.93 -17.92
N MET A 11 -2.87 -16.59 -17.12
CA MET A 11 -1.49 -16.50 -17.59
C MET A 11 -0.77 -17.84 -17.45
N ASP A 12 -0.01 -18.21 -18.48
CA ASP A 12 0.86 -19.37 -18.41
C ASP A 12 2.00 -19.13 -17.41
N SER A 13 2.24 -20.11 -16.54
CA SER A 13 3.13 -19.99 -15.38
C SER A 13 4.59 -19.63 -15.72
N SER A 14 5.10 -20.12 -16.84
CA SER A 14 6.46 -19.80 -17.31
C SER A 14 6.56 -18.33 -17.76
N HIS A 15 5.52 -17.85 -18.44
CA HIS A 15 5.43 -16.46 -18.89
C HIS A 15 5.11 -15.51 -17.74
N ALA A 16 4.35 -15.95 -16.75
CA ALA A 16 3.95 -15.14 -15.60
C ALA A 16 5.15 -14.69 -14.76
N SER A 17 6.09 -15.59 -14.46
CA SER A 17 7.28 -15.24 -13.67
C SER A 17 8.21 -14.28 -14.41
N ARG A 18 8.38 -14.45 -15.73
CA ARG A 18 9.20 -13.57 -16.57
C ARG A 18 8.57 -12.19 -16.72
N LEU A 19 7.26 -12.13 -16.98
CA LEU A 19 6.53 -10.87 -17.05
C LEU A 19 6.62 -10.13 -15.71
N GLY A 20 6.36 -10.84 -14.60
CA GLY A 20 6.46 -10.26 -13.25
C GLY A 20 7.84 -9.69 -12.92
N LEU A 21 8.92 -10.41 -13.26
CA LEU A 21 10.28 -9.93 -13.03
C LEU A 21 10.60 -8.69 -13.89
N MET A 22 10.18 -8.67 -15.15
CA MET A 22 10.35 -7.51 -16.02
C MET A 22 9.56 -6.30 -15.51
N THR A 23 8.32 -6.51 -15.06
CA THR A 23 7.49 -5.46 -14.46
C THR A 23 8.12 -4.92 -13.17
N LEU A 24 8.67 -5.79 -12.31
CA LEU A 24 9.36 -5.38 -11.09
C LEU A 24 10.61 -4.54 -11.40
N ALA A 25 11.41 -4.97 -12.37
CA ALA A 25 12.59 -4.21 -12.81
C ALA A 25 12.20 -2.85 -13.38
N TYR A 26 11.14 -2.80 -14.20
CA TYR A 26 10.59 -1.56 -14.74
C TYR A 26 10.13 -0.61 -13.62
N TYR A 27 9.29 -1.06 -12.68
CA TYR A 27 8.84 -0.21 -11.57
C TYR A 27 10.00 0.27 -10.69
N THR A 28 10.96 -0.60 -10.38
CA THR A 28 12.12 -0.24 -9.56
C THR A 28 12.97 0.83 -10.25
N THR A 29 13.27 0.64 -11.53
CA THR A 29 14.06 1.60 -12.31
C THR A 29 13.35 2.94 -12.48
N THR A 30 12.06 2.94 -12.82
CA THR A 30 11.27 4.17 -12.92
C THR A 30 11.15 4.89 -11.58
N ALA A 31 10.95 4.17 -10.47
CA ALA A 31 10.89 4.76 -9.14
C ALA A 31 12.21 5.45 -8.74
N LEU A 32 13.35 4.83 -9.05
CA LEU A 32 14.67 5.43 -8.79
C LEU A 32 14.90 6.71 -9.60
N ILE A 33 14.49 6.73 -10.87
CA ILE A 33 14.57 7.93 -11.72
C ILE A 33 13.63 9.03 -11.18
N ALA A 34 12.41 8.68 -10.79
CA ALA A 34 11.46 9.65 -10.23
C ALA A 34 11.97 10.23 -8.90
N ALA A 35 12.54 9.39 -8.02
CA ALA A 35 13.10 9.83 -6.75
C ALA A 35 14.30 10.76 -6.94
N SER A 36 15.21 10.45 -7.87
CA SER A 36 16.38 11.31 -8.14
C SER A 36 15.97 12.68 -8.68
N ILE A 37 15.02 12.72 -9.61
CA ILE A 37 14.45 13.96 -10.13
C ILE A 37 13.76 14.74 -8.99
N GLY A 38 12.94 14.08 -8.17
CA GLY A 38 12.26 14.71 -7.04
C GLY A 38 13.22 15.34 -6.04
N ILE A 39 14.30 14.63 -5.69
CA ILE A 39 15.36 15.13 -4.81
C ILE A 39 16.06 16.34 -5.45
N PHE A 40 16.39 16.28 -6.74
CA PHE A 40 17.04 17.38 -7.45
C PHE A 40 16.18 18.66 -7.45
N PHE A 41 14.88 18.54 -7.72
CA PHE A 41 13.98 19.69 -7.74
C PHE A 41 13.72 20.25 -6.34
N ILE A 42 13.50 19.41 -5.33
CA ILE A 42 13.19 19.90 -3.98
C ILE A 42 14.40 20.62 -3.36
N THR A 43 15.62 20.17 -3.62
CA THR A 43 16.83 20.85 -3.12
C THR A 43 17.14 22.14 -3.87
N THR A 44 16.73 22.27 -5.13
CA THR A 44 16.98 23.47 -5.95
C THR A 44 15.96 24.57 -5.69
N ILE A 45 14.66 24.21 -5.66
CA ILE A 45 13.57 25.18 -5.46
C ILE A 45 13.38 25.49 -3.97
N GLN A 46 13.78 24.59 -3.07
CA GLN A 46 13.62 24.70 -1.62
C GLN A 46 12.23 25.22 -1.19
N PRO A 47 11.13 24.58 -1.65
CA PRO A 47 9.79 25.03 -1.33
C PRO A 47 9.56 24.95 0.19
N GLY A 48 9.00 26.01 0.78
CA GLY A 48 8.63 26.05 2.21
C GLY A 48 9.64 26.70 3.16
N THR A 49 10.84 27.08 2.70
CA THR A 49 11.87 27.73 3.55
C THR A 49 11.37 29.04 4.20
N ALA A 50 10.56 29.83 3.48
CA ALA A 50 9.96 31.06 4.01
C ALA A 50 8.93 30.83 5.15
N ARG A 51 8.25 29.67 5.17
CA ARG A 51 7.25 29.33 6.20
C ARG A 51 7.89 28.78 7.47
N HIS A 52 9.07 28.16 7.37
CA HIS A 52 9.80 27.61 8.51
C HIS A 52 10.37 28.71 9.42
N LEU A 53 10.83 29.84 8.86
CA LEU A 53 11.26 31.02 9.63
C LEU A 53 10.11 31.68 10.41
N ALA A 54 8.87 31.66 9.88
CA ALA A 54 7.69 32.24 10.54
C ALA A 54 7.09 31.34 11.64
N HIS A 55 7.17 30.01 11.51
CA HIS A 55 6.62 29.05 12.49
C HIS A 55 7.63 28.45 13.48
N SER A 56 8.94 28.45 13.19
CA SER A 56 9.98 28.01 14.15
C SER A 56 10.10 28.91 15.38
N ALA A 57 9.63 30.16 15.33
CA ALA A 57 9.63 31.04 16.49
C ALA A 57 8.57 30.68 17.56
N LYS A 58 7.60 29.78 17.27
CA LYS A 58 6.44 29.55 18.17
C LYS A 58 6.32 28.15 18.78
N ASN A 59 6.96 27.10 18.24
CA ASN A 59 6.67 25.69 18.59
C ASN A 59 7.88 24.85 19.08
N ASN A 60 8.88 25.46 19.72
CA ASN A 60 10.15 24.80 20.05
C ASN A 60 10.10 23.78 21.22
N SER A 61 8.94 23.19 21.54
CA SER A 61 8.79 22.29 22.70
C SER A 61 8.13 20.93 22.45
N GLN A 62 7.78 20.56 21.20
CA GLN A 62 7.01 19.32 20.96
C GLN A 62 7.58 18.33 19.96
N MET A 63 8.78 18.55 19.41
CA MET A 63 9.36 17.69 18.39
C MET A 63 10.72 17.11 18.80
N ALA A 64 10.75 16.41 19.94
CA ALA A 64 11.97 15.78 20.45
C ALA A 64 11.73 14.36 21.01
N SER A 65 10.73 13.63 20.51
CA SER A 65 10.54 12.22 20.90
C SER A 65 9.88 11.37 19.83
N THR A 66 10.32 11.49 18.57
CA THR A 66 10.15 10.37 17.64
C THR A 66 11.30 9.43 17.94
N GLY A 67 11.02 8.39 18.74
CA GLY A 67 11.96 7.31 18.99
C GLY A 67 12.55 6.82 17.66
N SER A 68 13.85 6.52 17.65
CA SER A 68 14.57 6.00 16.50
C SER A 68 13.89 4.73 16.00
N ILE A 69 12.96 4.87 15.06
CA ILE A 69 12.41 3.75 14.31
C ILE A 69 13.59 3.15 13.57
N GLU A 70 13.95 1.92 13.94
CA GLU A 70 14.99 1.21 13.23
C GLU A 70 14.44 0.86 11.85
N THR A 71 15.12 1.31 10.80
CA THR A 71 14.72 1.07 9.41
C THR A 71 14.57 -0.43 9.11
N MET A 72 15.31 -1.28 9.83
CA MET A 72 15.20 -2.73 9.77
C MET A 72 13.85 -3.24 10.27
N ASP A 73 13.30 -2.66 11.34
CA ASP A 73 11.99 -3.05 11.86
C ASP A 73 10.90 -2.69 10.86
N THR A 74 10.99 -1.55 10.18
CA THR A 74 10.06 -1.18 9.10
C THR A 74 10.10 -2.16 7.93
N VAL A 75 11.29 -2.61 7.52
CA VAL A 75 11.42 -3.62 6.45
C VAL A 75 10.87 -4.97 6.91
N LEU A 76 11.12 -5.36 8.17
CA LEU A 76 10.60 -6.60 8.74
C LEU A 76 9.07 -6.55 8.86
N ASP A 77 8.50 -5.42 9.27
CA ASP A 77 7.05 -5.18 9.28
C ASP A 77 6.46 -5.28 7.88
N LEU A 78 7.13 -4.75 6.85
CA LEU A 78 6.71 -4.89 5.46
C LEU A 78 6.67 -6.37 5.03
N LEU A 79 7.74 -7.11 5.28
CA LEU A 79 7.83 -8.54 4.94
C LEU A 79 6.84 -9.40 5.74
N ARG A 80 6.64 -9.10 7.02
CA ARG A 80 5.65 -9.78 7.87
C ARG A 80 4.23 -9.49 7.37
N ASN A 81 3.94 -8.25 6.99
CA ASN A 81 2.66 -7.91 6.40
C ASN A 81 2.47 -8.54 5.01
N MET A 82 3.54 -8.88 4.29
CA MET A 82 3.46 -9.64 3.03
C MET A 82 2.93 -11.07 3.22
N PHE A 83 3.19 -11.68 4.38
CA PHE A 83 2.72 -13.01 4.77
C PHE A 83 1.93 -12.96 6.09
N PRO A 84 0.68 -12.47 6.07
CA PRO A 84 -0.10 -12.34 7.29
C PRO A 84 -0.50 -13.70 7.88
N ASP A 85 -0.44 -13.82 9.20
CA ASP A 85 -0.83 -15.04 9.93
C ASP A 85 -2.29 -15.44 9.70
N ASN A 86 -3.15 -14.47 9.35
CA ASN A 86 -4.55 -14.70 9.06
C ASN A 86 -5.08 -13.71 8.01
N ILE A 87 -5.58 -14.24 6.89
CA ILE A 87 -6.10 -13.44 5.76
C ILE A 87 -7.37 -12.67 6.15
N PHE A 88 -8.26 -13.26 6.96
CA PHE A 88 -9.47 -12.57 7.42
C PHE A 88 -9.11 -11.42 8.35
N LYS A 89 -8.17 -11.64 9.28
CA LYS A 89 -7.65 -10.56 10.13
C LYS A 89 -7.01 -9.44 9.30
N ALA A 90 -6.27 -9.81 8.25
CA ALA A 90 -5.61 -8.85 7.34
C ALA A 90 -6.60 -7.91 6.63
N THR A 91 -7.88 -8.27 6.50
CA THR A 91 -8.89 -7.36 5.90
C THR A 91 -9.20 -6.15 6.77
N PHE A 92 -8.97 -6.22 8.09
CA PHE A 92 -9.30 -5.16 9.04
C PHE A 92 -8.11 -4.68 9.90
N LYS A 93 -7.02 -5.45 9.96
CA LYS A 93 -5.85 -5.17 10.80
C LYS A 93 -4.54 -5.30 10.02
N ARG A 94 -3.53 -4.51 10.40
CA ARG A 94 -2.13 -4.59 9.95
C ARG A 94 -1.19 -4.69 11.14
N VAL A 95 -0.04 -5.34 10.99
CA VAL A 95 0.94 -5.49 12.08
C VAL A 95 2.00 -4.41 11.95
N ASN A 96 2.21 -3.63 13.01
CA ASN A 96 3.28 -2.64 13.08
C ASN A 96 4.07 -2.83 14.38
N THR A 97 5.38 -2.63 14.31
CA THR A 97 6.24 -2.57 15.49
C THR A 97 6.07 -1.22 16.17
N GLN A 98 5.64 -1.22 17.44
CA GLN A 98 5.63 -0.04 18.28
C GLN A 98 6.73 -0.14 19.33
N TYR A 99 7.34 1.01 19.62
CA TYR A 99 8.37 1.13 20.65
C TYR A 99 7.74 1.75 21.89
N GLU A 100 7.64 0.95 22.94
CA GLU A 100 7.25 1.44 24.25
C GLU A 100 8.51 1.67 25.09
N ARG A 101 8.74 2.94 25.45
CA ARG A 101 9.88 3.32 26.28
C ARG A 101 9.42 3.45 27.73
N ASN A 102 9.89 2.54 28.59
CA ASN A 102 9.72 2.65 30.03
C ASN A 102 11.09 2.94 30.67
N GLY A 103 11.38 4.23 30.88
CA GLY A 103 12.67 4.69 31.39
C GLY A 103 13.83 4.46 30.40
N THR A 104 14.85 3.68 30.81
CA THR A 104 16.02 3.33 29.98
C THR A 104 15.80 2.07 29.13
N ASN A 105 14.72 1.32 29.35
CA ASN A 105 14.41 0.12 28.59
C ASN A 105 13.48 0.46 27.41
N VAL A 106 13.89 0.05 26.22
CA VAL A 106 13.06 0.12 25.01
C VAL A 106 12.51 -1.28 24.77
N SER A 107 11.20 -1.46 24.96
CA SER A 107 10.52 -2.69 24.58
C SER A 107 9.99 -2.54 23.16
N LYS A 108 10.20 -3.56 22.33
CA LYS A 108 9.61 -3.67 21.00
C LYS A 108 8.40 -4.58 21.10
N GLU A 109 7.22 -4.08 20.75
CA GLU A 109 6.00 -4.89 20.73
C GLU A 109 5.33 -4.83 19.35
N LEU A 110 4.88 -5.98 18.88
CA LEU A 110 4.09 -6.09 17.66
C LEU A 110 2.65 -5.79 18.00
N VAL A 111 2.14 -4.68 17.48
CA VAL A 111 0.76 -4.24 17.72
C VAL A 111 -0.05 -4.37 16.43
N ASP A 112 -1.25 -4.89 16.57
CA ASP A 112 -2.25 -4.85 15.50
C ASP A 112 -2.77 -3.42 15.35
N GLY A 113 -2.28 -2.70 14.35
CA GLY A 113 -2.85 -1.44 13.92
C GLY A 113 -4.18 -1.64 13.17
N GLU A 114 -5.07 -0.67 13.30
CA GLU A 114 -6.29 -0.61 12.50
C GLU A 114 -5.98 -0.33 11.02
N GLY A 115 -6.74 -0.97 10.14
CA GLY A 115 -6.64 -0.79 8.69
C GLY A 115 -6.33 -2.09 7.97
N THR A 116 -6.71 -2.13 6.69
CA THR A 116 -6.54 -3.31 5.84
C THR A 116 -5.07 -3.49 5.45
N ASN A 117 -4.51 -4.66 5.74
CA ASN A 117 -3.23 -5.10 5.18
C ASN A 117 -3.42 -5.54 3.71
N ILE A 118 -3.46 -4.54 2.83
CA ILE A 118 -3.63 -4.73 1.38
C ILE A 118 -2.49 -5.57 0.79
N LEU A 119 -1.26 -5.36 1.26
CA LEU A 119 -0.07 -6.06 0.76
C LEU A 119 -0.21 -7.57 0.94
N GLY A 120 -0.51 -8.02 2.15
CA GLY A 120 -0.67 -9.45 2.46
C GLY A 120 -1.84 -10.09 1.71
N ILE A 121 -2.96 -9.37 1.59
CA ILE A 121 -4.10 -9.83 0.79
C ILE A 121 -3.70 -9.99 -0.68
N LEU A 122 -2.97 -9.04 -1.25
CA LEU A 122 -2.50 -9.12 -2.63
C LEU A 122 -1.57 -10.32 -2.85
N VAL A 123 -0.60 -10.52 -1.97
CA VAL A 123 0.35 -11.65 -2.07
C VAL A 123 -0.38 -12.99 -1.98
N PHE A 124 -1.34 -13.12 -1.07
CA PHE A 124 -2.20 -14.29 -0.99
C PHE A 124 -3.03 -14.50 -2.27
N CYS A 125 -3.63 -13.44 -2.83
CA CYS A 125 -4.39 -13.54 -4.07
C CYS A 125 -3.50 -13.91 -5.26
N MET A 126 -2.26 -13.41 -5.29
CA MET A 126 -1.31 -13.72 -6.34
C MET A 126 -0.87 -15.18 -6.29
N SER A 127 -0.53 -15.70 -5.10
CA SER A 127 -0.18 -17.11 -4.94
C SER A 127 -1.36 -18.02 -5.27
N PHE A 128 -2.57 -17.66 -4.84
CA PHE A 128 -3.79 -18.37 -5.18
C PHE A 128 -4.02 -18.38 -6.70
N GLY A 129 -3.90 -17.24 -7.38
CA GLY A 129 -4.03 -17.13 -8.84
C GLY A 129 -3.00 -17.98 -9.59
N LEU A 130 -1.75 -17.99 -9.13
CA LEU A 130 -0.69 -18.82 -9.72
C LEU A 130 -0.96 -20.32 -9.55
N VAL A 131 -1.39 -20.75 -8.36
CA VAL A 131 -1.75 -22.16 -8.09
C VAL A 131 -2.94 -22.57 -8.97
N THR A 132 -3.95 -21.70 -9.15
CA THR A 132 -5.07 -22.01 -10.06
C THR A 132 -4.64 -22.14 -11.51
N SER A 133 -3.63 -21.36 -11.97
CA SER A 133 -3.05 -21.53 -13.30
C SER A 133 -2.42 -22.92 -13.47
N TRP A 134 -1.75 -23.45 -12.44
CA TRP A 134 -1.15 -24.80 -12.48
C TRP A 134 -2.17 -25.94 -12.47
N LEU A 135 -3.30 -25.80 -11.79
CA LEU A 135 -4.34 -26.83 -11.71
C LEU A 135 -5.17 -26.96 -13.01
N GLY A 136 -5.01 -26.01 -13.94
CA GLY A 136 -5.60 -26.06 -15.27
C GLY A 136 -7.12 -26.24 -15.23
N ASN A 137 -7.64 -27.26 -15.92
CA ASN A 137 -9.07 -27.43 -16.10
C ASN A 137 -9.83 -27.89 -14.82
N GLN A 138 -9.12 -28.35 -13.78
CA GLN A 138 -9.77 -28.81 -12.54
C GLN A 138 -10.43 -27.67 -11.76
N VAL A 139 -9.95 -26.44 -11.93
CA VAL A 139 -10.42 -25.25 -11.20
C VAL A 139 -11.31 -24.35 -12.06
N ARG A 140 -11.76 -24.82 -13.22
CA ARG A 140 -12.54 -23.99 -14.18
C ARG A 140 -13.81 -23.39 -13.55
N VAL A 141 -14.52 -24.17 -12.74
CA VAL A 141 -15.72 -23.71 -12.01
C VAL A 141 -15.39 -22.56 -11.05
N VAL A 142 -14.22 -22.61 -10.40
CA VAL A 142 -13.76 -21.56 -9.46
C VAL A 142 -13.40 -20.29 -10.23
N ILE A 143 -12.74 -20.42 -11.38
CA ILE A 143 -12.38 -19.28 -12.24
C ILE A 143 -13.66 -18.61 -12.78
N ASP A 144 -14.63 -19.39 -13.26
CA ASP A 144 -15.89 -18.86 -13.77
C ASP A 144 -16.67 -18.08 -12.69
N LEU A 145 -16.66 -18.56 -11.45
CA LEU A 145 -17.20 -17.83 -10.30
C LEU A 145 -16.50 -16.49 -10.09
N PHE A 146 -15.16 -16.45 -10.14
CA PHE A 146 -14.43 -15.20 -9.99
C PHE A 146 -14.68 -14.23 -11.14
N ILE A 147 -14.85 -14.71 -12.38
CA ILE A 147 -15.22 -13.88 -13.53
C ILE A 147 -16.56 -13.17 -13.25
N GLY A 148 -17.54 -13.92 -12.74
CA GLY A 148 -18.85 -13.38 -12.36
C GLY A 148 -18.75 -12.30 -11.28
N LEU A 149 -18.04 -12.59 -10.17
CA LEU A 149 -17.86 -11.62 -9.07
C LEU A 149 -17.13 -10.34 -9.52
N ASP A 150 -16.09 -10.49 -10.34
CA ASP A 150 -15.32 -9.38 -10.88
C ASP A 150 -16.15 -8.51 -11.84
N ALA A 151 -17.02 -9.12 -12.64
CA ALA A 151 -17.96 -8.39 -13.50
C ALA A 151 -18.99 -7.60 -12.67
N ILE A 152 -19.52 -8.20 -11.59
CA ILE A 152 -20.43 -7.51 -10.67
C ILE A 152 -19.74 -6.28 -10.08
N ILE A 153 -18.52 -6.44 -9.54
CA ILE A 153 -17.77 -5.33 -8.92
C ILE A 153 -17.48 -4.23 -9.92
N ARG A 154 -17.10 -4.55 -11.17
CA ARG A 154 -16.92 -3.53 -12.22
C ARG A 154 -18.20 -2.72 -12.47
N GLY A 155 -19.36 -3.37 -12.49
CA GLY A 155 -20.65 -2.69 -12.61
C GLY A 155 -20.89 -1.70 -11.47
N TRP A 156 -20.63 -2.13 -10.22
CA TRP A 156 -20.71 -1.26 -9.05
C TRP A 156 -19.73 -0.08 -9.10
N ILE A 157 -18.48 -0.33 -9.54
CA ILE A 157 -17.48 0.74 -9.70
C ILE A 157 -17.94 1.77 -10.72
N ASN A 158 -18.52 1.35 -11.86
CA ASN A 158 -19.03 2.28 -12.86
C ASN A 158 -20.16 3.16 -12.32
N ALA A 159 -21.07 2.59 -11.51
CA ALA A 159 -22.09 3.37 -10.82
C ALA A 159 -21.47 4.38 -9.83
N LEU A 160 -20.42 3.98 -9.09
CA LEU A 160 -19.71 4.86 -8.16
C LEU A 160 -18.97 6.00 -8.87
N MET A 161 -18.41 5.76 -10.06
CA MET A 161 -17.71 6.79 -10.85
C MET A 161 -18.61 7.99 -11.19
N TRP A 162 -19.93 7.81 -11.24
CA TRP A 162 -20.88 8.90 -11.46
C TRP A 162 -20.95 9.89 -10.29
N PHE A 163 -20.68 9.42 -9.06
CA PHE A 163 -20.65 10.26 -7.85
C PHE A 163 -19.25 10.86 -7.57
N ALA A 164 -18.20 10.33 -8.20
CA ALA A 164 -16.83 10.82 -8.05
C ALA A 164 -16.66 12.34 -8.25
N PRO A 165 -17.23 13.00 -9.29
CA PRO A 165 -17.01 14.44 -9.49
C PRO A 165 -17.51 15.28 -8.31
N VAL A 166 -18.62 14.89 -7.68
CA VAL A 166 -19.17 15.57 -6.50
C VAL A 166 -18.25 15.38 -5.29
N GLY A 167 -17.75 14.17 -5.08
CA GLY A 167 -16.80 13.86 -4.00
C GLY A 167 -15.48 14.61 -4.14
N ILE A 168 -14.93 14.67 -5.36
CA ILE A 168 -13.68 15.40 -5.64
C ILE A 168 -13.87 16.90 -5.39
N PHE A 169 -14.98 17.48 -5.85
CA PHE A 169 -15.29 18.90 -5.61
C PHE A 169 -15.35 19.22 -4.11
N SER A 170 -16.08 18.40 -3.33
CA SER A 170 -16.18 18.57 -1.88
C SER A 170 -14.82 18.48 -1.17
N LEU A 171 -13.97 17.54 -1.58
CA LEU A 171 -12.65 17.34 -0.99
C LEU A 171 -11.69 18.51 -1.29
N VAL A 172 -11.74 19.06 -2.51
CA VAL A 172 -10.96 20.24 -2.88
C VAL A 172 -11.42 21.48 -2.10
N CYS A 173 -12.72 21.74 -2.03
CA CYS A 173 -13.25 22.85 -1.23
C CYS A 173 -12.90 22.72 0.26
N GLY A 174 -12.97 21.51 0.83
CA GLY A 174 -12.61 21.27 2.22
C GLY A 174 -11.13 21.53 2.53
N ASN A 175 -10.22 21.13 1.62
CA ASN A 175 -8.79 21.44 1.79
C ASN A 175 -8.50 22.94 1.63
N LEU A 176 -9.19 23.64 0.74
CA LEU A 176 -9.03 25.09 0.57
C LEU A 176 -9.45 25.88 1.82
N LEU A 177 -10.57 25.51 2.44
CA LEU A 177 -11.07 26.13 3.67
C LEU A 177 -10.15 25.90 4.88
N GLY A 178 -9.36 24.82 4.88
CA GLY A 178 -8.42 24.50 5.96
C GLY A 178 -7.04 25.16 5.83
N VAL A 179 -6.81 25.97 4.78
CA VAL A 179 -5.49 26.57 4.46
C VAL A 179 -5.37 28.04 4.91
N ASP A 180 -6.42 28.62 5.50
CA ASP A 180 -6.35 29.91 6.24
C ASP A 180 -5.79 29.73 7.67
#